data_AF-N8S8X9-F1
#
_entry.id   AF-N8S8X9-F1
#
_cell.length_a   1.000
_cell.length_b   1.000
_cell.length_c   1.000
_cell.angle_alpha   90.00
_cell.angle_beta   90.00
_cell.angle_gamma   90.00
#
_symmetry.space_group_name_H-M   'P 1'
#
loop_
_entity.id
_entity.type
_entity.pdbx_description
1 polymer ?
#
loop_
_entity_poly.entity_id
_entity_poly.type
_entity_poly.pdbx_seq_one_letter_code
_entity_poly.pdbx_strand_id
1 'polypeptide(L)' 'MGSKLTAQQWKELSLDWRKNLDDRIQKLTRLRDEMDWCIGCGCLSLEQCPLRNPDDVLGQEGVGARILERS' A
#
# COMPACT_ATOMS: atom_id res chain seq x y z
N MET A 1 5.71 31.64 18.75
CA MET A 1 6.38 32.39 17.66
C MET A 1 6.55 31.41 16.50
N GLY A 2 5.61 31.40 15.56
CA GLY A 2 5.64 30.47 14.43
C GLY A 2 6.57 30.99 13.35
N SER A 3 7.70 30.31 13.13
CA SER A 3 8.58 30.61 12.01
C SER A 3 7.81 30.41 10.70
N LYS A 4 7.77 31.43 9.83
CA LYS A 4 7.20 31.27 8.48
C LYS A 4 8.12 30.35 7.69
N LEU A 5 7.57 29.23 7.21
CA LEU A 5 8.24 28.32 6.30
C LEU A 5 8.75 29.10 5.07
N THR A 6 10.05 28.98 4.78
CA THR A 6 10.62 29.49 3.54
C THR A 6 10.21 28.61 2.36
N ALA A 7 10.29 29.15 1.14
CA ALA A 7 10.00 28.39 -0.07
C ALA A 7 10.89 27.14 -0.22
N GLN A 8 12.15 27.20 0.23
CA GLN A 8 13.06 26.06 0.18
C GLN A 8 12.64 24.96 1.15
N GLN A 9 12.34 25.31 2.41
CA GLN A 9 11.87 24.33 3.39
C GLN A 9 10.53 23.70 2.99
N TRP A 10 9.63 24.50 2.38
CA TRP A 10 8.39 23.97 1.82
C TRP A 10 8.64 22.97 0.68
N LYS A 11 9.60 23.27 -0.19
CA LYS A 11 10.00 22.37 -1.28
C LYS A 11 10.53 21.05 -0.74
N GLU A 12 11.39 21.08 0.28
CA GLU A 12 11.94 19.86 0.91
C GLU A 12 10.83 18.99 1.52
N LEU A 13 9.94 19.58 2.34
CA LEU A 13 8.82 18.85 2.94
C LEU A 13 7.85 18.26 1.90
N SER A 14 7.54 19.04 0.86
CA SER A 14 6.61 18.58 -0.19
C SER A 14 7.19 17.45 -1.04
N LEU A 15 8.51 17.35 -1.18
CA LEU A 15 9.16 16.20 -1.86
C LEU A 15 8.97 14.91 -1.07
N ASP A 16 9.12 14.94 0.25
CA ASP A 16 8.90 13.76 1.10
C ASP A 16 7.44 13.32 1.08
N TRP A 17 6.50 14.26 1.14
CA TRP A 17 5.08 13.95 1.03
C TRP A 17 4.71 13.39 -0.34
N ARG A 18 5.26 13.95 -1.41
CA ARG A 18 5.06 13.44 -2.76
C ARG A 18 5.58 12.01 -2.87
N LYS A 19 6.78 11.73 -2.34
CA LYS A 19 7.32 10.37 -2.32
C LYS A 19 6.40 9.41 -1.57
N ASN A 20 5.92 9.78 -0.39
CA ASN A 20 4.99 8.95 0.38
C ASN A 20 3.67 8.70 -0.37
N LEU A 21 3.16 9.72 -1.07
CA LEU A 21 1.96 9.60 -1.89
C LEU A 21 2.20 8.66 -3.07
N ASP A 22 3.31 8.81 -3.79
CA ASP A 22 3.70 7.98 -4.92
C ASP A 22 3.86 6.51 -4.49
N ASP A 23 4.51 6.24 -3.35
CA ASP A 23 4.65 4.90 -2.76
C ASP A 23 3.27 4.27 -2.48
N ARG A 24 2.32 5.06 -1.95
CA ARG A 24 0.96 4.59 -1.66
C ARG A 24 0.16 4.33 -2.94
N ILE A 25 0.32 5.15 -3.97
CA ILE A 25 -0.29 4.95 -5.29
C ILE A 25 0.23 3.64 -5.90
N GLN A 26 1.53 3.38 -5.83
CA GLN A 26 2.13 2.15 -6.35
C GLN A 26 1.56 0.90 -5.66
N LYS A 27 1.48 0.92 -4.32
CA LYS A 27 0.89 -0.19 -3.54
C LYS A 27 -0.56 -0.45 -3.93
N LEU A 28 -1.37 0.61 -4.07
CA LEU A 28 -2.77 0.49 -4.47
C LEU A 28 -2.95 0.04 -5.92
N THR A 29 -2.04 0.45 -6.81
CA THR A 29 -2.04 0.02 -8.21
C THR A 29 -1.73 -1.48 -8.30
N ARG A 30 -0.72 -1.96 -7.57
CA ARG A 30 -0.43 -3.40 -7.45
C ARG A 30 -1.64 -4.17 -6.91
N LEU A 31 -2.27 -3.66 -5.85
CA LEU A 31 -3.47 -4.30 -5.29
C LEU A 31 -4.59 -4.43 -6.33
N ARG A 32 -4.86 -3.37 -7.10
CA ARG A 32 -5.84 -3.42 -8.19
C ARG A 32 -5.49 -4.52 -9.20
N ASP A 33 -4.23 -4.58 -9.64
CA ASP A 33 -3.80 -5.54 -10.65
C ASP A 33 -3.84 -6.99 -10.12
N GLU A 34 -3.49 -7.21 -8.84
CA GLU A 34 -3.64 -8.52 -8.15
C GLU A 34 -5.13 -8.91 -7.99
N MET A 35 -6.02 -7.93 -7.74
CA MET A 35 -7.46 -8.17 -7.70
C MET A 35 -8.02 -8.57 -9.07
N ASP A 36 -7.62 -7.88 -10.15
CA ASP A 36 -8.02 -8.22 -11.51
C ASP A 36 -7.63 -9.66 -11.87
N TRP A 37 -6.45 -10.10 -11.43
CA TRP A 37 -6.04 -11.50 -11.59
C TRP A 37 -6.91 -12.47 -10.78
N CYS A 38 -7.20 -12.18 -9.50
CA CYS A 38 -8.04 -13.06 -8.68
C CYS A 38 -9.50 -13.11 -9.17
N ILE A 39 -10.01 -12.03 -9.78
CA ILE A 39 -11.34 -11.98 -10.42
C ILE A 39 -11.30 -12.73 -11.77
N GLY A 40 -10.30 -12.47 -12.60
CA GLY A 40 -10.16 -12.97 -13.98
C GLY A 40 -9.75 -14.45 -14.10
N CYS A 41 -9.10 -15.04 -13.08
CA CYS A 41 -8.85 -16.48 -13.03
C CYS A 41 -10.14 -17.31 -13.09
N GLY A 42 -11.30 -16.73 -12.72
CA GLY A 42 -12.60 -17.41 -12.72
C GLY A 42 -12.68 -18.59 -11.74
N CYS A 43 -11.64 -18.82 -10.95
CA CYS A 43 -11.46 -20.02 -10.17
C CYS A 43 -11.86 -19.84 -8.70
N LEU A 44 -11.91 -18.59 -8.17
CA LEU A 44 -11.89 -18.35 -6.72
C LEU A 44 -10.89 -19.29 -6.03
N SER A 45 -9.77 -19.64 -6.69
CA SER A 45 -8.87 -20.64 -6.15
C SER A 45 -8.16 -19.97 -4.99
N LEU A 46 -8.70 -20.24 -3.82
CA LEU A 46 -8.18 -19.81 -2.54
C LEU A 46 -6.71 -20.25 -2.39
N GLU A 47 -6.28 -21.24 -3.17
CA GLU A 47 -4.91 -21.75 -3.17
C GLU A 47 -3.88 -20.78 -3.76
N GLN A 48 -4.24 -19.95 -4.75
CA GLN A 48 -3.24 -19.17 -5.52
C GLN A 48 -3.41 -17.64 -5.46
N CYS A 49 -4.44 -17.11 -4.78
CA CYS A 49 -4.61 -15.66 -4.67
C CYS A 49 -3.60 -15.03 -3.69
N PRO A 50 -2.68 -14.15 -4.15
CA PRO A 50 -1.64 -13.54 -3.31
C PRO A 50 -2.18 -12.56 -2.25
N LEU A 51 -3.49 -12.27 -2.31
CA LEU A 51 -4.24 -11.43 -1.37
C LEU A 51 -4.87 -12.23 -0.22
N ARG A 52 -4.72 -13.56 -0.19
CA ARG A 52 -5.34 -14.39 0.85
C ARG A 52 -4.54 -14.34 2.16
N ASN A 53 -5.25 -14.24 3.26
CA ASN A 53 -4.75 -14.39 4.64
C ASN A 53 -5.56 -15.51 5.32
N PRO A 54 -5.27 -16.80 5.04
CA PRO A 54 -6.00 -17.90 5.66
C PRO A 54 -5.78 -17.89 7.17
N ASP A 55 -6.84 -18.20 7.93
CA ASP A 55 -6.81 -18.28 9.40
C ASP A 55 -6.29 -17.01 10.11
N ASP A 56 -6.32 -15.87 9.42
CA ASP A 56 -5.82 -14.58 9.89
C ASP A 56 -4.37 -14.64 10.45
N VAL A 57 -3.50 -15.43 9.82
CA VAL A 57 -2.10 -15.60 10.27
C VAL A 57 -1.34 -14.28 10.40
N LEU A 58 -1.61 -13.31 9.51
CA LEU A 58 -0.97 -11.98 9.56
C LEU A 58 -1.49 -11.10 10.71
N GLY A 59 -2.62 -11.45 11.33
CA GLY A 59 -3.13 -10.78 12.53
C GLY A 59 -2.15 -10.90 13.71
N GLN A 60 -1.32 -11.95 13.74
CA GLN A 60 -0.27 -12.14 14.73
C GLN A 60 0.85 -11.09 14.63
N GLU A 61 1.04 -10.49 13.46
CA GLU A 61 2.01 -9.41 13.23
C GLU A 61 1.46 -8.02 13.61
N GLY A 62 0.21 -7.97 14.04
CA GLY A 62 -0.50 -6.78 14.50
C GLY A 62 -1.39 -6.14 13.43
N VAL A 63 -2.12 -5.12 13.84
CA VAL A 63 -3.16 -4.48 13.02
C VAL A 63 -2.64 -3.87 11.72
N GLY A 64 -3.53 -3.73 10.73
CA GLY A 64 -3.27 -2.99 9.48
C GLY A 64 -3.20 -3.86 8.22
N ALA A 65 -2.96 -3.21 7.07
CA ALA A 65 -2.97 -3.84 5.75
C ALA A 65 -1.64 -4.56 5.43
N ARG A 66 -1.33 -5.63 6.16
CA ARG A 66 -0.02 -6.33 6.10
C ARG A 66 0.37 -6.80 4.69
N ILE A 67 -0.58 -7.33 3.91
CA ILE A 67 -0.33 -7.75 2.52
C ILE A 67 0.03 -6.56 1.64
N LEU A 68 -0.61 -5.40 1.85
CA LEU A 68 -0.36 -4.18 1.06
C LEU A 68 1.06 -3.64 1.29
N GLU A 69 1.61 -3.86 2.49
CA GLU A 69 2.95 -3.42 2.89
C GLU A 69 4.08 -4.36 2.41
N ARG A 70 3.75 -5.48 1.75
CA ARG A 70 4.74 -6.38 1.13
C ARG A 70 5.57 -5.64 0.07
N SER A 71 6.89 -5.69 0.16
CA SER A 71 7.83 -5.17 -0.84
C SER A 71 7.73 -5.91 -2.17
#